data_AF-J1F8X9-F1
#
_entry.id   AF-J1F8X9-F1
#
_cell.length_a   1.000
_cell.length_b   1.000
_cell.length_c   1.000
_cell.angle_alpha   90.00
_cell.angle_beta   90.00
_cell.angle_gamma   90.00
#
_symmetry.space_group_name_H-M   'P 1'
#
loop_
_entity.id
_entity.type
_entity.pdbx_description
1 polymer ?
#
loop_
_entity_poly.entity_id
_entity_poly.type
_entity_poly.pdbx_seq_one_letter_code
_entity_poly.pdbx_strand_id
1 'polypeptide(L)'
;MKINFKMSLVLSSLLLFSGCGSDDDDNETGTELEAEMEMEHEHGDDERVLFFYSASTNDHFAYSVESSELINLNSEMHGEENISQFNVLADKSGKPFVWLDSKGDSNATNDEEKIVMFNNDFQFDQNATWEDFIYLGHFHSEEDGEHLAAHSNDEFNVTAGAKYFALNRLNTYISEQNELKNSFDEILTETDVCGLYTNIDFEEDLINYYVVGTDGKLRIYDESKTFVDEVAITGSCTSENLGMSGVEEGVWVFLADTQKIYQVDSHDDGVFHIHTTSNVSEFVGEHDVEYFVSIKPNK
;
A
#
# COMPACT_ATOMS: atom_id res chain seq x y z
N MET A 1 22.50 8.36 -14.19
CA MET A 1 23.02 7.32 -13.27
C MET A 1 22.31 6.03 -13.69
N LYS A 2 23.04 5.00 -14.15
CA LYS A 2 22.42 3.82 -14.78
C LYS A 2 22.02 2.83 -13.69
N ILE A 3 20.72 2.65 -13.51
CA ILE A 3 20.19 1.43 -12.91
C ILE A 3 20.48 0.34 -13.95
N ASN A 4 21.34 -0.63 -13.61
CA ASN A 4 21.66 -1.74 -14.52
C ASN A 4 21.01 -3.00 -13.96
N PHE A 5 19.83 -3.35 -14.45
CA PHE A 5 19.36 -4.74 -14.42
C PHE A 5 19.82 -5.44 -15.69
N LYS A 6 20.47 -6.59 -15.54
CA LYS A 6 20.78 -7.51 -16.64
C LYS A 6 20.25 -8.87 -16.23
N MET A 7 19.10 -9.25 -16.77
CA MET A 7 18.54 -10.58 -16.57
C MET A 7 18.77 -11.42 -17.82
N SER A 8 19.37 -12.61 -17.64
CA SER A 8 19.58 -13.60 -18.69
C SER A 8 18.62 -14.76 -18.43
N LEU A 9 17.66 -14.94 -19.34
CA LEU A 9 16.61 -15.95 -19.26
C LEU A 9 17.14 -17.35 -19.64
N VAL A 10 16.80 -18.35 -18.81
CA VAL A 10 16.80 -19.77 -19.20
C VAL A 10 15.48 -20.39 -18.76
N LEU A 11 14.64 -20.70 -19.74
CA LEU A 11 13.37 -21.44 -19.63
C LEU A 11 13.61 -22.90 -19.19
N SER A 12 12.74 -23.43 -18.32
CA SER A 12 12.16 -24.78 -18.49
C SER A 12 11.01 -25.13 -17.53
N SER A 13 9.83 -25.30 -18.13
CA SER A 13 8.90 -26.45 -18.05
C SER A 13 8.22 -26.87 -16.73
N LEU A 14 6.90 -26.65 -16.71
CA LEU A 14 5.77 -27.48 -16.25
C LEU A 14 6.04 -28.71 -15.36
N LEU A 15 5.21 -28.88 -14.33
CA LEU A 15 4.49 -30.13 -14.02
C LEU A 15 3.26 -29.85 -13.12
N LEU A 16 2.09 -30.29 -13.61
CA LEU A 16 0.82 -30.42 -12.88
C LEU A 16 0.83 -31.65 -11.97
N PHE A 17 0.22 -31.59 -10.79
CA PHE A 17 -0.53 -32.72 -10.21
C PHE A 17 -1.63 -32.24 -9.23
N SER A 18 -2.84 -32.74 -9.49
CA SER A 18 -4.08 -32.68 -8.70
C SER A 18 -4.08 -33.61 -7.49
N GLY A 19 -4.82 -33.25 -6.44
CA GLY A 19 -5.20 -34.12 -5.30
C GLY A 19 -6.44 -33.58 -4.57
N CYS A 20 -7.30 -34.48 -4.08
CA CYS A 20 -8.73 -34.30 -3.74
C CYS A 20 -9.02 -34.81 -2.31
N GLY A 21 -10.03 -34.25 -1.62
CA GLY A 21 -10.77 -34.84 -0.47
C GLY A 21 -11.28 -33.79 0.53
N SER A 22 -12.59 -33.54 0.69
CA SER A 22 -13.61 -34.24 1.53
C SER A 22 -13.36 -34.09 3.04
N ASP A 23 -14.29 -33.76 3.97
CA ASP A 23 -15.78 -33.66 4.06
C ASP A 23 -16.16 -32.97 5.42
N ASP A 24 -17.42 -32.54 5.56
CA ASP A 24 -18.27 -32.38 6.80
C ASP A 24 -17.92 -31.30 7.86
N ASP A 25 -18.83 -30.65 8.62
CA ASP A 25 -20.30 -30.47 8.71
C ASP A 25 -20.56 -29.38 9.79
N ASP A 26 -21.72 -28.71 9.69
CA ASP A 26 -22.60 -28.18 10.74
C ASP A 26 -22.22 -27.01 11.73
N ASN A 27 -22.86 -25.86 11.46
CA ASN A 27 -23.98 -25.25 12.21
C ASN A 27 -23.76 -24.26 13.38
N GLU A 28 -24.52 -23.15 13.27
CA GLU A 28 -25.08 -22.25 14.28
C GLU A 28 -24.32 -21.00 14.82
N THR A 29 -24.80 -19.85 14.31
CA THR A 29 -25.28 -18.67 15.07
C THR A 29 -24.28 -17.60 15.52
N GLY A 30 -24.09 -16.62 14.64
CA GLY A 30 -23.84 -15.23 15.00
C GLY A 30 -24.40 -14.37 13.87
N THR A 31 -25.41 -13.54 14.15
CA THR A 31 -25.90 -12.56 13.18
C THR A 31 -24.85 -11.47 13.02
N GLU A 32 -23.86 -11.71 12.18
CA GLU A 32 -23.03 -10.67 11.59
C GLU A 32 -23.88 -9.94 10.55
N LEU A 33 -23.78 -8.62 10.53
CA LEU A 33 -24.28 -7.81 9.43
C LEU A 33 -23.38 -8.10 8.23
N GLU A 34 -23.65 -9.20 7.53
CA GLU A 34 -23.18 -9.39 6.16
C GLU A 34 -23.95 -8.39 5.30
N ALA A 35 -23.40 -7.20 5.15
CA ALA A 35 -23.67 -6.42 3.95
C ALA A 35 -23.00 -7.21 2.82
N GLU A 36 -23.75 -8.09 2.15
CA GLU A 36 -23.36 -8.67 0.86
C GLU A 36 -23.17 -7.49 -0.12
N MET A 37 -21.94 -6.98 -0.16
CA MET A 37 -21.48 -6.05 -1.17
C MET A 37 -21.02 -6.89 -2.35
N GLU A 38 -21.90 -7.07 -3.32
CA GLU A 38 -21.51 -7.46 -4.67
C GLU A 38 -20.74 -6.28 -5.28
N MET A 39 -19.44 -6.14 -4.94
CA MET A 39 -18.50 -5.60 -5.92
C MET A 39 -18.41 -6.67 -7.00
N GLU A 40 -18.81 -6.34 -8.24
CA GLU A 40 -18.61 -7.23 -9.38
C GLU A 40 -17.15 -7.70 -9.35
N HIS A 41 -16.96 -9.02 -9.16
CA HIS A 41 -15.66 -9.68 -9.04
C HIS A 41 -14.91 -9.68 -10.39
N GLU A 42 -14.69 -8.51 -10.99
CA GLU A 42 -13.81 -8.37 -12.15
C GLU A 42 -12.32 -8.25 -11.75
N HIS A 43 -11.98 -8.19 -10.45
CA HIS A 43 -10.60 -8.01 -9.95
C HIS A 43 -9.95 -9.30 -9.42
N GLY A 44 -10.27 -10.44 -10.03
CA GLY A 44 -10.07 -11.79 -9.48
C GLY A 44 -8.65 -12.26 -9.10
N ASP A 45 -7.61 -11.41 -9.09
CA ASP A 45 -6.24 -11.77 -8.69
C ASP A 45 -5.50 -10.68 -7.85
N ASP A 46 -6.14 -9.57 -7.45
CA ASP A 46 -5.48 -8.55 -6.59
C ASP A 46 -5.60 -8.87 -5.08
N GLU A 47 -4.52 -9.40 -4.52
CA GLU A 47 -4.40 -9.79 -3.11
C GLU A 47 -3.98 -8.65 -2.17
N ARG A 48 -4.02 -7.40 -2.64
CA ARG A 48 -3.68 -6.24 -1.79
C ARG A 48 -4.61 -6.13 -0.59
N VAL A 49 -4.02 -5.67 0.51
CA VAL A 49 -4.77 -5.26 1.69
C VAL A 49 -4.69 -3.74 1.83
N LEU A 50 -5.87 -3.12 1.87
CA LEU A 50 -6.06 -1.68 2.03
C LEU A 50 -6.06 -1.33 3.51
N PHE A 51 -5.28 -0.32 3.89
CA PHE A 51 -5.24 0.19 5.26
C PHE A 51 -5.91 1.56 5.29
N PHE A 52 -6.92 1.68 6.14
CA PHE A 52 -7.67 2.90 6.38
C PHE A 52 -7.40 3.37 7.80
N TYR A 53 -6.97 4.62 7.95
CA TYR A 53 -6.67 5.18 9.26
C TYR A 53 -7.29 6.58 9.44
N SER A 54 -7.84 6.82 10.62
CA SER A 54 -8.44 8.08 11.03
C SER A 54 -7.78 8.56 12.32
N ALA A 55 -6.95 9.62 12.26
CA ALA A 55 -6.30 10.12 13.47
C ALA A 55 -7.25 10.89 14.39
N SER A 56 -8.36 11.44 13.87
CA SER A 56 -9.36 12.09 14.72
C SER A 56 -10.15 11.13 15.60
N THR A 57 -10.43 9.92 15.11
CA THR A 57 -11.24 8.90 15.82
C THR A 57 -10.40 7.75 16.39
N ASN A 58 -9.15 7.64 15.94
CA ASN A 58 -8.27 6.49 16.16
C ASN A 58 -8.78 5.19 15.53
N ASP A 59 -9.69 5.27 14.55
CA ASP A 59 -10.17 4.10 13.83
C ASP A 59 -9.11 3.63 12.82
N HIS A 60 -8.79 2.34 12.84
CA HIS A 60 -7.77 1.72 12.01
C HIS A 60 -8.28 0.37 11.49
N PHE A 61 -8.32 0.23 10.18
CA PHE A 61 -8.87 -0.95 9.51
C PHE A 61 -7.92 -1.47 8.45
N ALA A 62 -7.94 -2.79 8.24
CA ALA A 62 -7.41 -3.45 7.07
C ALA A 62 -8.57 -4.08 6.28
N TYR A 63 -8.60 -3.91 4.98
CA TYR A 63 -9.60 -4.51 4.09
C TYR A 63 -8.89 -5.34 3.03
N SER A 64 -9.21 -6.63 2.96
CA SER A 64 -8.69 -7.54 1.94
C SER A 64 -9.49 -7.39 0.64
N VAL A 65 -8.82 -7.03 -0.45
CA VAL A 65 -9.48 -6.89 -1.76
C VAL A 65 -9.97 -8.23 -2.27
N GLU A 66 -9.16 -9.28 -2.11
CA GLU A 66 -9.48 -10.64 -2.56
C GLU A 66 -10.69 -11.23 -1.82
N SER A 67 -10.68 -11.19 -0.48
CA SER A 67 -11.73 -11.82 0.34
C SER A 67 -12.89 -10.88 0.69
N SER A 68 -12.75 -9.58 0.41
CA SER A 68 -13.69 -8.54 0.86
C SER A 68 -13.90 -8.52 2.38
N GLU A 69 -12.90 -8.97 3.13
CA GLU A 69 -12.94 -9.03 4.59
C GLU A 69 -12.40 -7.74 5.21
N LEU A 70 -13.15 -7.20 6.17
CA LEU A 70 -12.76 -6.03 6.97
C LEU A 70 -12.25 -6.47 8.34
N ILE A 71 -11.02 -6.08 8.67
CA ILE A 71 -10.34 -6.34 9.93
C ILE A 71 -10.22 -5.03 10.71
N ASN A 72 -10.70 -5.02 11.96
CA ASN A 72 -10.50 -3.88 12.86
C ASN A 72 -9.16 -4.01 13.59
N LEU A 73 -8.20 -3.16 13.22
CA LEU A 73 -6.83 -3.15 13.73
C LEU A 73 -6.67 -2.51 15.12
N ASN A 74 -7.72 -1.89 15.66
CA ASN A 74 -7.75 -1.44 17.05
C ASN A 74 -8.13 -2.56 18.04
N SER A 75 -8.56 -3.71 17.54
CA SER A 75 -8.90 -4.85 18.39
C SER A 75 -7.64 -5.52 18.95
N GLU A 76 -7.76 -6.21 20.09
CA GLU A 76 -6.65 -6.99 20.65
C GLU A 76 -6.47 -8.34 19.93
N MET A 77 -7.51 -8.80 19.23
CA MET A 77 -7.58 -10.11 18.58
C MET A 77 -8.44 -10.03 17.32
N HIS A 78 -7.99 -10.64 16.23
CA HIS A 78 -8.80 -10.96 15.04
C HIS A 78 -8.74 -12.46 14.80
N GLY A 79 -9.86 -13.17 14.93
CA GLY A 79 -9.84 -14.63 15.00
C GLY A 79 -8.94 -15.14 16.14
N GLU A 80 -7.93 -15.95 15.81
CA GLU A 80 -6.91 -16.46 16.75
C GLU A 80 -5.63 -15.61 16.78
N GLU A 81 -5.52 -14.58 15.94
CA GLU A 81 -4.32 -13.77 15.79
C GLU A 81 -4.31 -12.57 16.74
N ASN A 82 -3.16 -12.30 17.36
CA ASN A 82 -2.96 -11.13 18.20
C ASN A 82 -2.47 -9.95 17.35
N ILE A 83 -3.40 -9.10 16.95
CA ILE A 83 -3.12 -7.88 16.17
C ILE A 83 -2.93 -6.63 17.03
N SER A 84 -2.77 -6.78 18.35
CA SER A 84 -2.69 -5.66 19.30
C SER A 84 -1.54 -4.68 19.02
N GLN A 85 -0.55 -5.09 18.24
CA GLN A 85 0.58 -4.24 17.83
C GLN A 85 0.16 -3.12 16.86
N PHE A 86 -0.95 -3.28 16.15
CA PHE A 86 -1.54 -2.23 15.31
C PHE A 86 -2.43 -1.25 16.09
N ASN A 87 -2.73 -1.55 17.36
CA ASN A 87 -3.55 -0.69 18.20
C ASN A 87 -2.73 0.53 18.66
N VAL A 88 -2.89 1.64 17.94
CA VAL A 88 -2.16 2.89 18.18
C VAL A 88 -3.03 3.89 18.95
N LEU A 89 -2.40 4.96 19.44
CA LEU A 89 -3.09 6.13 19.97
C LEU A 89 -2.98 7.28 18.97
N ALA A 90 -4.12 7.90 18.65
CA ALA A 90 -4.27 9.00 17.72
C ALA A 90 -3.33 10.19 17.96
N ASP A 91 -3.09 10.55 19.21
CA ASP A 91 -2.26 11.71 19.56
C ASP A 91 -0.76 11.50 19.33
N LYS A 92 -0.35 10.25 19.12
CA LYS A 92 1.05 9.86 18.85
C LYS A 92 1.28 9.47 17.40
N SER A 93 0.29 8.87 16.75
CA SER A 93 0.38 8.35 15.38
C SER A 93 0.25 9.46 14.35
N GLY A 94 1.12 9.39 13.34
CA GLY A 94 1.13 10.26 12.19
C GLY A 94 0.48 9.59 10.98
N LYS A 95 1.15 9.70 9.83
CA LYS A 95 0.72 9.14 8.56
C LYS A 95 1.34 7.76 8.33
N PRO A 96 0.57 6.75 7.90
CA PRO A 96 1.14 5.49 7.43
C PRO A 96 2.00 5.70 6.19
N PHE A 97 3.14 5.04 6.13
CA PHE A 97 4.09 5.08 5.02
C PHE A 97 4.34 3.68 4.48
N VAL A 98 4.25 3.51 3.17
CA VAL A 98 4.56 2.23 2.51
C VAL A 98 6.05 2.18 2.17
N TRP A 99 6.70 1.10 2.57
CA TRP A 99 8.09 0.81 2.31
C TRP A 99 8.20 -0.45 1.46
N LEU A 100 8.74 -0.32 0.25
CA LEU A 100 9.19 -1.45 -0.57
C LEU A 100 10.60 -1.88 -0.10
N ASP A 101 10.67 -2.89 0.76
CA ASP A 101 11.92 -3.44 1.32
C ASP A 101 12.55 -4.45 0.36
N SER A 102 13.56 -4.03 -0.40
CA SER A 102 14.31 -4.91 -1.30
C SER A 102 15.22 -5.94 -0.62
N LYS A 103 15.13 -6.06 0.72
CA LYS A 103 15.97 -6.91 1.57
C LYS A 103 17.49 -6.72 1.41
N GLY A 104 17.91 -5.69 0.66
CA GLY A 104 19.30 -5.41 0.34
C GLY A 104 19.87 -6.29 -0.77
N ASP A 105 19.02 -6.93 -1.57
CA ASP A 105 19.43 -7.64 -2.78
C ASP A 105 18.91 -6.94 -4.05
N SER A 106 19.17 -7.54 -5.21
CA SER A 106 18.72 -7.04 -6.51
C SER A 106 17.68 -7.98 -7.12
N ASN A 107 17.02 -8.78 -6.31
CA ASN A 107 15.99 -9.68 -6.76
C ASN A 107 14.65 -9.09 -6.39
N ALA A 108 14.01 -8.41 -7.33
CA ALA A 108 12.79 -7.70 -7.03
C ALA A 108 11.62 -8.62 -6.61
N THR A 109 11.70 -9.92 -6.92
CA THR A 109 10.75 -10.92 -6.39
C THR A 109 10.94 -11.20 -4.90
N ASN A 110 11.99 -10.68 -4.26
CA ASN A 110 12.19 -10.76 -2.83
C ASN A 110 11.72 -9.49 -2.12
N ASP A 111 11.35 -8.44 -2.88
CA ASP A 111 10.91 -7.17 -2.34
C ASP A 111 9.60 -7.40 -1.57
N GLU A 112 9.50 -6.80 -0.39
CA GLU A 112 8.31 -6.87 0.46
C GLU A 112 7.73 -5.49 0.65
N GLU A 113 6.41 -5.34 0.49
CA GLU A 113 5.72 -4.12 0.89
C GLU A 113 5.42 -4.16 2.39
N LYS A 114 5.80 -3.09 3.08
CA LYS A 114 5.64 -2.94 4.54
C LYS A 114 4.97 -1.61 4.83
N ILE A 115 4.14 -1.58 5.86
CA ILE A 115 3.56 -0.34 6.38
C ILE A 115 4.32 0.10 7.63
N VAL A 116 4.76 1.35 7.66
CA VAL A 116 5.40 1.97 8.83
C VAL A 116 4.49 3.09 9.32
N MET A 117 4.03 3.00 10.57
CA MET A 117 3.26 4.08 11.20
C MET A 117 4.22 5.01 11.94
N PHE A 118 4.60 6.11 11.30
CA PHE A 118 5.46 7.12 11.92
C PHE A 118 4.71 7.91 13.00
N ASN A 119 5.47 8.53 13.90
CA ASN A 119 4.93 9.54 14.81
C ASN A 119 4.47 10.77 14.02
N ASN A 120 3.49 11.50 14.56
CA ASN A 120 2.92 12.67 13.89
C ASN A 120 3.92 13.82 13.67
N ASP A 121 4.98 13.90 14.47
CA ASP A 121 6.03 14.91 14.35
C ASP A 121 7.20 14.51 13.45
N PHE A 122 7.22 13.28 12.94
CA PHE A 122 8.29 12.80 12.06
C PHE A 122 8.34 13.60 10.75
N GLN A 123 9.54 14.04 10.39
CA GLN A 123 9.80 14.71 9.12
C GLN A 123 10.53 13.75 8.18
N PHE A 124 10.08 13.63 6.94
CA PHE A 124 10.67 12.69 5.99
C PHE A 124 12.06 13.12 5.50
N ASP A 125 12.53 14.34 5.80
CA ASP A 125 13.85 14.86 5.39
C ASP A 125 15.02 14.43 6.31
N GLN A 126 14.75 13.61 7.33
CA GLN A 126 15.73 13.05 8.25
C GLN A 126 15.71 11.52 8.26
N ASN A 127 16.76 10.93 8.82
CA ASN A 127 16.79 9.49 9.06
C ASN A 127 15.88 9.14 10.24
N ALA A 128 14.95 8.22 10.02
CA ALA A 128 14.19 7.55 11.05
C ALA A 128 15.08 6.72 11.98
N THR A 129 14.76 6.79 13.26
CA THR A 129 15.22 5.92 14.33
C THR A 129 14.06 5.04 14.82
N TRP A 130 14.34 4.12 15.74
CA TRP A 130 13.27 3.33 16.37
C TRP A 130 12.33 4.17 17.24
N GLU A 131 12.72 5.38 17.66
CA GLU A 131 11.83 6.27 18.44
C GLU A 131 10.80 6.98 17.55
N ASP A 132 11.02 7.03 16.23
CA ASP A 132 10.24 7.85 15.30
C ASP A 132 8.99 7.17 14.73
N PHE A 133 8.80 5.88 14.99
CA PHE A 133 7.62 5.13 14.55
C PHE A 133 7.01 4.31 15.68
N ILE A 134 5.76 3.90 15.49
CA ILE A 134 4.97 3.17 16.47
C ILE A 134 5.04 1.67 16.18
N TYR A 135 4.76 1.28 14.94
CA TYR A 135 4.86 -0.10 14.48
C TYR A 135 5.35 -0.17 13.05
N LEU A 136 5.84 -1.36 12.68
CA LEU A 136 6.08 -1.79 11.31
C LEU A 136 5.27 -3.05 11.04
N GLY A 137 4.32 -2.96 10.12
CA GLY A 137 3.44 -4.05 9.70
C GLY A 137 3.87 -4.64 8.36
N HIS A 138 3.78 -5.96 8.22
CA HIS A 138 4.05 -6.70 6.98
C HIS A 138 3.50 -8.12 7.05
N PHE A 139 3.38 -8.77 5.89
CA PHE A 139 2.96 -10.16 5.80
C PHE A 139 4.11 -11.11 6.18
N HIS A 140 3.79 -12.16 6.93
CA HIS A 140 4.68 -13.29 7.19
C HIS A 140 4.12 -14.51 6.48
N SER A 141 4.98 -15.20 5.73
CA SER A 141 4.64 -16.48 5.12
C SER A 141 4.84 -17.62 6.14
N GLU A 142 3.77 -18.35 6.45
CA GLU A 142 3.77 -19.58 7.25
C GLU A 142 3.35 -20.79 6.41
N GLU A 143 3.40 -22.00 6.99
CA GLU A 143 3.05 -23.24 6.27
C GLU A 143 1.59 -23.25 5.78
N ASP A 144 0.70 -22.55 6.47
CA ASP A 144 -0.74 -22.54 6.22
C ASP A 144 -1.25 -21.28 5.48
N GLY A 145 -0.35 -20.34 5.13
CA GLY A 145 -0.70 -19.11 4.42
C GLY A 145 0.12 -17.90 4.84
N GLU A 146 -0.25 -16.73 4.32
CA GLU A 146 0.30 -15.44 4.75
C GLU A 146 -0.62 -14.80 5.78
N HIS A 147 -0.03 -14.23 6.83
CA HIS A 147 -0.77 -13.47 7.83
C HIS A 147 -0.14 -12.11 8.05
N LEU A 148 -0.98 -11.12 8.38
CA LEU A 148 -0.55 -9.76 8.65
C LEU A 148 -0.04 -9.65 10.08
N ALA A 149 1.22 -9.25 10.25
CA ALA A 149 1.81 -9.04 11.57
C ALA A 149 2.41 -7.64 11.70
N ALA A 150 2.48 -7.13 12.93
CA ALA A 150 3.19 -5.90 13.25
C ALA A 150 4.25 -6.11 14.32
N HIS A 151 5.35 -5.39 14.16
CA HIS A 151 6.46 -5.29 15.11
C HIS A 151 6.42 -3.94 15.81
N SER A 152 6.57 -3.94 17.13
CA SER A 152 6.67 -2.69 17.88
C SER A 152 8.01 -2.01 17.64
N ASN A 153 8.07 -0.71 17.86
CA ASN A 153 9.28 0.07 17.69
C ASN A 153 10.43 -0.34 18.64
N ASP A 154 10.11 -0.76 19.88
CA ASP A 154 11.08 -1.25 20.87
C ASP A 154 11.91 -2.43 20.35
N GLU A 155 11.36 -3.23 19.45
CA GLU A 155 12.07 -4.34 18.81
C GLU A 155 13.27 -3.88 17.97
N PHE A 156 13.25 -2.63 17.50
CA PHE A 156 14.28 -2.01 16.67
C PHE A 156 15.29 -1.19 17.50
N ASN A 157 15.17 -1.18 18.83
CA ASN A 157 16.18 -0.63 19.74
C ASN A 157 17.41 -1.55 19.84
N VAL A 158 18.10 -1.71 18.71
CA VAL A 158 19.25 -2.59 18.54
C VAL A 158 20.36 -1.89 17.80
N THR A 159 21.61 -2.29 18.06
CA THR A 159 22.80 -1.69 17.45
C THR A 159 23.45 -2.57 16.39
N ALA A 160 22.92 -3.77 16.14
CA ALA A 160 23.39 -4.72 15.14
C ALA A 160 22.30 -5.75 14.79
N GLY A 161 22.52 -6.50 13.70
CA GLY A 161 21.64 -7.59 13.27
C GLY A 161 20.57 -7.16 12.25
N ALA A 162 19.64 -8.08 11.95
CA ALA A 162 18.67 -7.91 10.87
C ALA A 162 17.81 -6.64 11.02
N LYS A 163 17.31 -6.35 12.23
CA LYS A 163 16.48 -5.16 12.51
C LYS A 163 17.26 -3.85 12.37
N TYR A 164 18.52 -3.82 12.79
CA TYR A 164 19.41 -2.67 12.54
C TYR A 164 19.63 -2.43 11.04
N PHE A 165 19.83 -3.49 10.25
CA PHE A 165 19.97 -3.35 8.80
C PHE A 165 18.66 -2.96 8.12
N ALA A 166 17.52 -3.47 8.57
CA ALA A 166 16.20 -3.07 8.09
C ALA A 166 15.97 -1.56 8.25
N LEU A 167 16.27 -1.00 9.43
CA LEU A 167 16.14 0.45 9.67
C LEU A 167 17.04 1.29 8.75
N ASN A 168 18.26 0.82 8.45
CA ASN A 168 19.13 1.49 7.49
C ASN A 168 18.54 1.46 6.07
N ARG A 169 17.94 0.35 5.65
CA ARG A 169 17.29 0.24 4.34
C ARG A 169 16.04 1.12 4.25
N LEU A 170 15.23 1.19 5.31
CA LEU A 170 14.11 2.13 5.40
C LEU A 170 14.58 3.58 5.20
N ASN A 171 15.68 3.97 5.85
CA ASN A 171 16.25 5.32 5.67
C ASN A 171 16.77 5.57 4.26
N THR A 172 17.41 4.58 3.63
CA THR A 172 17.77 4.66 2.21
C THR A 172 16.54 4.87 1.35
N TYR A 173 15.48 4.09 1.56
CA TYR A 173 14.24 4.19 0.80
C TYR A 173 13.56 5.56 0.99
N ILE A 174 13.44 6.07 2.22
CA ILE A 174 12.89 7.41 2.49
C ILE A 174 13.67 8.49 1.73
N SER A 175 15.01 8.42 1.77
CA SER A 175 15.87 9.36 1.03
C SER A 175 15.62 9.29 -0.48
N GLU A 176 15.52 8.08 -1.04
CA GLU A 176 15.26 7.87 -2.46
C GLU A 176 13.87 8.38 -2.88
N GLN A 177 12.84 8.16 -2.06
CA GLN A 177 11.49 8.70 -2.32
C GLN A 177 11.47 10.23 -2.28
N ASN A 178 12.21 10.87 -1.37
CA ASN A 178 12.34 12.33 -1.35
C ASN A 178 13.09 12.87 -2.57
N GLU A 179 14.19 12.23 -2.98
CA GLU A 179 14.90 12.61 -4.21
C GLU A 179 14.00 12.47 -5.43
N LEU A 180 13.20 11.39 -5.49
CA LEU A 180 12.23 11.18 -6.57
C LEU A 180 11.16 12.26 -6.57
N LYS A 181 10.54 12.56 -5.42
CA LYS A 181 9.55 13.64 -5.27
C LYS A 181 10.13 14.99 -5.74
N ASN A 182 11.30 15.37 -5.24
CA ASN A 182 11.97 16.62 -5.60
C ASN A 182 12.22 16.70 -7.13
N SER A 183 12.58 15.58 -7.76
CA SER A 183 12.78 15.56 -9.20
C SER A 183 11.48 15.77 -9.99
N PHE A 184 10.32 15.40 -9.44
CA PHE A 184 9.01 15.68 -10.05
C PHE A 184 8.53 17.10 -9.75
N ASP A 185 8.85 17.67 -8.59
CA ASP A 185 8.62 19.10 -8.33
C ASP A 185 9.37 19.98 -9.36
N GLU A 186 10.55 19.56 -9.82
CA GLU A 186 11.27 20.25 -10.91
C GLU A 186 10.58 20.11 -12.28
N ILE A 187 9.88 19.01 -12.52
CA ILE A 187 9.13 18.74 -13.77
C ILE A 187 7.80 19.50 -13.77
N LEU A 188 7.09 19.51 -12.64
CA LEU A 188 5.82 20.18 -12.45
C LEU A 188 6.01 21.68 -12.17
N THR A 189 6.51 22.41 -13.15
CA THR A 189 6.89 23.84 -12.99
C THR A 189 5.75 24.80 -12.59
N GLU A 190 4.49 24.36 -12.64
CA GLU A 190 3.30 25.18 -12.36
C GLU A 190 2.48 24.70 -11.14
N THR A 191 2.83 23.56 -10.54
CA THR A 191 2.07 22.94 -9.45
C THR A 191 2.98 22.08 -8.57
N ASP A 192 2.78 22.11 -7.26
CA ASP A 192 3.56 21.25 -6.35
C ASP A 192 3.03 19.81 -6.38
N VAL A 193 3.90 18.83 -6.12
CA VAL A 193 3.49 17.43 -5.96
C VAL A 193 2.70 17.26 -4.65
N CYS A 194 1.45 16.81 -4.74
CA CYS A 194 0.65 16.34 -3.61
C CYS A 194 0.82 14.86 -3.32
N GLY A 195 0.97 14.05 -4.36
CA GLY A 195 1.05 12.60 -4.28
C GLY A 195 1.99 12.05 -5.33
N LEU A 196 2.72 11.01 -4.95
CA LEU A 196 3.58 10.25 -5.84
C LEU A 196 3.42 8.77 -5.49
N TYR A 197 3.15 7.96 -6.50
CA TYR A 197 3.21 6.50 -6.40
C TYR A 197 4.08 5.97 -7.53
N THR A 198 4.92 4.98 -7.22
CA THR A 198 5.74 4.28 -8.21
C THR A 198 5.16 2.89 -8.37
N ASN A 199 4.68 2.58 -9.57
CA ASN A 199 4.28 1.22 -9.91
C ASN A 199 5.43 0.52 -10.63
N ILE A 200 5.72 -0.69 -10.20
CA ILE A 200 6.76 -1.52 -10.81
C ILE A 200 6.09 -2.82 -11.23
N ASP A 201 5.97 -3.02 -12.53
CA ASP A 201 5.56 -4.28 -13.12
C ASP A 201 6.82 -5.11 -13.40
N PHE A 202 7.01 -6.15 -12.61
CA PHE A 202 8.16 -7.04 -12.72
C PHE A 202 8.03 -8.06 -13.86
N GLU A 203 6.81 -8.34 -14.32
CA GLU A 203 6.59 -9.27 -15.43
C GLU A 203 6.94 -8.61 -16.76
N GLU A 204 6.57 -7.34 -16.91
CA GLU A 204 6.85 -6.53 -18.10
C GLU A 204 8.14 -5.70 -18.03
N ASP A 205 8.83 -5.69 -16.88
CA ASP A 205 10.01 -4.83 -16.62
C ASP A 205 9.67 -3.35 -16.87
N LEU A 206 8.50 -2.92 -16.41
CA LEU A 206 7.93 -1.58 -16.64
C LEU A 206 7.84 -0.81 -15.32
N ILE A 207 8.31 0.44 -15.33
CA ILE A 207 8.16 1.37 -14.21
C ILE A 207 7.34 2.56 -14.67
N ASN A 208 6.24 2.82 -13.95
CA ASN A 208 5.40 4.00 -14.15
C ASN A 208 5.37 4.84 -12.86
N TYR A 209 5.37 6.16 -13.03
CA TYR A 209 5.17 7.09 -11.94
C TYR A 209 3.81 7.78 -12.08
N TYR A 210 3.04 7.70 -11.01
CA TYR A 210 1.74 8.34 -10.87
C TYR A 210 1.90 9.56 -9.96
N VAL A 211 1.69 10.75 -10.50
CA VAL A 211 1.98 12.01 -9.81
C VAL A 211 0.74 12.89 -9.77
N VAL A 212 0.24 13.19 -8.57
CA VAL A 212 -0.89 14.10 -8.38
C VAL A 212 -0.38 15.48 -8.02
N GLY A 213 -0.74 16.49 -8.82
CA GLY A 213 -0.42 17.89 -8.53
C GLY A 213 -1.44 18.57 -7.61
N THR A 214 -1.09 19.72 -7.04
CA THR A 214 -2.02 20.59 -6.29
C THR A 214 -3.21 21.05 -7.12
N ASP A 215 -3.12 20.99 -8.45
CA ASP A 215 -4.22 21.23 -9.38
C ASP A 215 -5.23 20.06 -9.49
N GLY A 216 -5.04 18.99 -8.72
CA GLY A 216 -5.96 17.87 -8.62
C GLY A 216 -5.91 16.89 -9.80
N LYS A 217 -4.87 17.00 -10.64
CA LYS A 217 -4.67 16.12 -11.78
C LYS A 217 -3.63 15.06 -11.49
N LEU A 218 -3.96 13.83 -11.83
CA LEU A 218 -3.03 12.70 -11.87
C LEU A 218 -2.31 12.70 -13.22
N ARG A 219 -1.00 12.65 -13.19
CA ARG A 219 -0.12 12.58 -14.37
C ARG A 219 0.66 11.29 -14.33
N ILE A 220 0.74 10.62 -15.47
CA ILE A 220 1.44 9.37 -15.62
C ILE A 220 2.74 9.64 -16.38
N TYR A 221 3.84 9.09 -15.87
CA TYR A 221 5.16 9.19 -16.48
C TYR A 221 5.80 7.81 -16.60
N ASP A 222 6.61 7.60 -17.63
CA ASP A 222 7.43 6.39 -17.78
C ASP A 222 8.69 6.41 -16.88
N GLU A 223 9.48 5.34 -16.87
CA GLU A 223 10.79 5.22 -16.19
C GLU A 223 11.70 6.44 -16.40
N SER A 224 11.67 7.01 -17.61
CA SER A 224 12.51 8.14 -18.02
C SER A 224 11.92 9.50 -17.61
N LYS A 225 10.81 9.50 -16.88
CA LYS A 225 10.03 10.67 -16.48
C LYS A 225 9.48 11.45 -17.67
N THR A 226 9.23 10.75 -18.78
CA THR A 226 8.52 11.30 -19.94
C THR A 226 7.03 11.26 -19.65
N PHE A 227 6.34 12.36 -19.93
CA PHE A 227 4.88 12.43 -19.79
C PHE A 227 4.20 11.43 -20.73
N VAL A 228 3.32 10.60 -20.17
CA VAL A 228 2.51 9.60 -20.88
C VAL A 228 1.08 10.11 -21.04
N ASP A 229 0.40 10.40 -19.93
CA ASP A 229 -1.02 10.79 -19.92
C ASP A 229 -1.41 11.61 -18.66
N GLU A 230 -2.61 12.19 -18.65
CA GLU A 230 -3.17 12.98 -17.55
C GLU A 230 -4.68 12.73 -17.35
N VAL A 231 -5.08 12.55 -16.09
CA VAL A 231 -6.48 12.36 -15.68
C VAL A 231 -6.84 13.37 -14.59
N ALA A 232 -7.96 14.08 -14.76
CA ALA A 232 -8.46 15.01 -13.76
C ALA A 232 -9.25 14.26 -12.67
N ILE A 233 -8.73 14.24 -11.44
CA ILE A 233 -9.34 13.53 -10.30
C ILE A 233 -10.21 14.48 -9.47
N THR A 234 -9.68 15.67 -9.19
CA THR A 234 -10.33 16.69 -8.36
C THR A 234 -9.95 18.10 -8.84
N GLY A 235 -10.55 19.13 -8.24
CA GLY A 235 -10.23 20.53 -8.54
C GLY A 235 -9.00 21.07 -7.80
N SER A 236 -8.59 20.42 -6.72
CA SER A 236 -7.37 20.73 -5.96
C SER A 236 -6.98 19.57 -5.05
N CYS A 237 -5.70 19.47 -4.73
CA CYS A 237 -5.18 18.44 -3.82
C CYS A 237 -4.28 19.06 -2.75
N THR A 238 -4.19 18.39 -1.60
CA THR A 238 -3.14 18.60 -0.58
C THR A 238 -2.49 17.26 -0.27
N SER A 239 -1.21 17.25 0.12
CA SER A 239 -0.49 16.02 0.47
C SER A 239 -0.99 15.34 1.74
N GLU A 240 -1.67 16.10 2.61
CA GLU A 240 -2.24 15.63 3.87
C GLU A 240 -3.52 14.82 3.64
N ASN A 241 -4.30 15.13 2.60
CA ASN A 241 -5.62 14.54 2.35
C ASN A 241 -5.62 13.50 1.21
N LEU A 242 -4.44 13.02 0.81
CA LEU A 242 -4.29 12.09 -0.31
C LEU A 242 -3.52 10.83 0.07
N GLY A 243 -4.08 9.70 -0.37
CA GLY A 243 -3.46 8.38 -0.36
C GLY A 243 -3.39 7.80 -1.76
N MET A 244 -2.36 7.01 -2.06
CA MET A 244 -2.20 6.34 -3.34
C MET A 244 -1.74 4.91 -3.14
N SER A 245 -2.22 4.00 -3.98
CA SER A 245 -1.90 2.58 -3.98
C SER A 245 -1.88 2.06 -5.41
N GLY A 246 -1.06 1.06 -5.70
CA GLY A 246 -1.14 0.33 -6.96
C GLY A 246 -2.40 -0.53 -7.03
N VAL A 247 -2.80 -0.83 -8.26
CA VAL A 247 -3.74 -1.88 -8.68
C VAL A 247 -3.16 -2.48 -9.96
N GLU A 248 -3.57 -3.69 -10.36
CA GLU A 248 -3.00 -4.47 -11.47
C GLU A 248 -2.56 -3.63 -12.68
N GLU A 249 -3.42 -2.75 -13.20
CA GLU A 249 -3.12 -1.91 -14.37
C GLU A 249 -3.18 -0.40 -14.09
N GLY A 250 -2.94 0.02 -12.85
CA GLY A 250 -3.23 1.41 -12.49
C GLY A 250 -2.84 1.85 -11.10
N VAL A 251 -3.60 2.82 -10.61
CA VAL A 251 -3.46 3.40 -9.28
C VAL A 251 -4.84 3.71 -8.68
N TRP A 252 -5.02 3.36 -7.41
CA TRP A 252 -6.06 3.93 -6.58
C TRP A 252 -5.61 5.27 -6.00
N VAL A 253 -6.45 6.29 -6.12
CA VAL A 253 -6.24 7.62 -5.55
C VAL A 253 -7.35 7.88 -4.53
N PHE A 254 -7.00 7.99 -3.26
CA PHE A 254 -7.91 8.34 -2.19
C PHE A 254 -7.86 9.85 -1.91
N LEU A 255 -9.03 10.46 -1.69
CA LEU A 255 -9.19 11.86 -1.28
C LEU A 255 -10.03 11.99 -0.01
N ALA A 256 -9.39 12.35 1.10
CA ALA A 256 -10.03 12.45 2.42
C ALA A 256 -11.16 13.49 2.47
N ASP A 257 -11.01 14.65 1.82
CA ASP A 257 -12.05 15.69 1.83
C ASP A 257 -13.38 15.24 1.20
N THR A 258 -13.31 14.24 0.32
CA THR A 258 -14.48 13.71 -0.39
C THR A 258 -14.89 12.31 0.07
N GLN A 259 -14.06 11.64 0.88
CA GLN A 259 -14.21 10.24 1.26
C GLN A 259 -14.41 9.32 0.04
N LYS A 260 -13.59 9.50 -0.99
CA LYS A 260 -13.66 8.74 -2.25
C LYS A 260 -12.33 8.12 -2.63
N ILE A 261 -12.42 6.96 -3.28
CA ILE A 261 -11.31 6.27 -3.93
C ILE A 261 -11.60 6.25 -5.43
N TYR A 262 -10.63 6.70 -6.22
CA TYR A 262 -10.68 6.73 -7.67
C TYR A 262 -9.72 5.66 -8.20
N GLN A 263 -10.22 4.71 -8.96
CA GLN A 263 -9.39 3.78 -9.71
C GLN A 263 -9.08 4.37 -11.06
N VAL A 264 -7.79 4.56 -11.35
CA VAL A 264 -7.31 5.07 -12.62
C VAL A 264 -6.39 4.03 -13.24
N ASP A 265 -6.79 3.50 -14.39
CA ASP A 265 -6.08 2.47 -15.13
C ASP A 265 -6.28 2.69 -16.64
N SER A 266 -5.69 1.81 -17.46
CA SER A 266 -5.66 1.93 -18.92
C SER A 266 -6.21 0.72 -19.68
N HIS A 267 -6.86 -0.22 -18.99
CA HIS A 267 -7.31 -1.51 -19.55
C HIS A 267 -8.20 -1.35 -20.81
N ASP A 268 -9.06 -0.33 -20.87
CA ASP A 268 -9.85 0.02 -22.06
C ASP A 268 -9.03 0.90 -23.03
N ASP A 269 -8.33 0.27 -23.98
CA ASP A 269 -7.65 0.90 -25.12
C ASP A 269 -6.31 1.61 -24.82
N GLY A 270 -5.71 1.41 -23.64
CA GLY A 270 -4.40 1.97 -23.28
C GLY A 270 -4.42 3.47 -23.00
N VAL A 271 -5.61 4.05 -22.76
CA VAL A 271 -5.79 5.45 -22.38
C VAL A 271 -6.19 5.50 -20.91
N PHE A 272 -5.47 6.29 -20.11
CA PHE A 272 -5.76 6.38 -18.70
C PHE A 272 -7.05 7.16 -18.47
N HIS A 273 -7.95 6.60 -17.66
CA HIS A 273 -9.19 7.26 -17.25
C HIS A 273 -9.65 6.72 -15.90
N ILE A 274 -10.60 7.42 -15.27
CA ILE A 274 -11.23 6.91 -14.04
C ILE A 274 -12.14 5.76 -14.46
N HIS A 275 -11.75 4.54 -14.13
CA HIS A 275 -12.56 3.35 -14.37
C HIS A 275 -13.69 3.26 -13.36
N THR A 276 -13.34 3.37 -12.07
CA THR A 276 -14.30 3.26 -10.96
C THR A 276 -14.11 4.40 -9.96
N THR A 277 -15.22 4.82 -9.36
CA THR A 277 -15.23 5.73 -8.20
C THR A 277 -16.07 5.11 -7.10
N SER A 278 -15.45 4.83 -5.97
CA SER A 278 -16.10 4.22 -4.81
C SER A 278 -16.09 5.19 -3.62
N ASN A 279 -17.13 5.12 -2.80
CA ASN A 279 -17.13 5.79 -1.51
C ASN A 279 -16.33 4.95 -0.51
N VAL A 280 -15.59 5.59 0.39
CA VAL A 280 -14.86 4.88 1.46
C VAL A 280 -15.80 4.04 2.33
N SER A 281 -17.05 4.46 2.48
CA SER A 281 -18.04 3.73 3.28
C SER A 281 -18.43 2.37 2.71
N GLU A 282 -18.12 2.11 1.45
CA GLU A 282 -18.22 0.77 0.87
C GLU A 282 -17.18 -0.17 1.51
N PHE A 283 -16.01 0.32 1.93
CA PHE A 283 -14.95 -0.53 2.50
C PHE A 283 -15.04 -0.62 4.03
N VAL A 284 -15.29 0.50 4.69
CA VAL A 284 -15.18 0.60 6.16
C VAL A 284 -16.46 1.09 6.85
N GLY A 285 -17.58 1.20 6.13
CA GLY A 285 -18.84 1.73 6.69
C GLY A 285 -18.81 3.24 6.94
N GLU A 286 -19.64 3.74 7.84
CA GLU A 286 -19.81 5.20 8.08
C GLU A 286 -18.67 5.83 8.91
N HIS A 287 -17.43 5.38 8.69
CA HIS A 287 -16.22 5.89 9.35
C HIS A 287 -15.52 6.92 8.47
N ASP A 288 -15.14 8.05 9.07
CA ASP A 288 -14.34 9.08 8.40
C ASP A 288 -12.87 8.67 8.36
N VAL A 289 -12.28 8.54 7.17
CA VAL A 289 -10.88 8.16 6.98
C VAL A 289 -10.02 9.38 6.64
N GLU A 290 -8.83 9.46 7.21
CA GLU A 290 -7.86 10.53 6.91
C GLU A 290 -6.70 10.03 6.05
N TYR A 291 -6.32 8.76 6.19
CA TYR A 291 -5.19 8.16 5.51
C TYR A 291 -5.56 6.82 4.87
N PHE A 292 -4.98 6.59 3.69
CA PHE A 292 -5.15 5.38 2.90
C PHE A 292 -3.79 4.95 2.34
N VAL A 293 -3.44 3.69 2.55
CA VAL A 293 -2.33 3.01 1.90
C VAL A 293 -2.73 1.58 1.60
N SER A 294 -1.94 0.85 0.82
CA SER A 294 -2.06 -0.60 0.74
C SER A 294 -0.69 -1.25 0.80
N ILE A 295 -0.67 -2.54 1.11
CA ILE A 295 0.48 -3.40 0.84
C ILE A 295 0.00 -4.71 0.23
N LYS A 296 0.83 -5.34 -0.58
CA LYS A 296 0.60 -6.67 -1.15
C LYS A 296 1.41 -7.75 -0.39
N PRO A 297 0.83 -8.94 -0.14
CA PRO A 297 1.58 -10.11 0.30
C PRO A 297 2.69 -10.52 -0.69
N ASN A 298 3.73 -11.22 -0.22
CA ASN A 298 4.88 -11.58 -1.04
C ASN A 298 4.88 -13.08 -1.35
N LYS A 299 4.64 -13.44 -2.62
CA LYS A 299 4.57 -14.83 -3.09
C LYS A 299 5.92 -15.50 -3.33
#